data_AF-A0AAD4LMZ2-F1
#
_entry.id   AF-A0AAD4LMZ2-F1
#
_cell.length_a   1.000
_cell.length_b   1.000
_cell.length_c   1.000
_cell.angle_alpha   90.00
_cell.angle_beta   90.00
_cell.angle_gamma   90.00
#
_symmetry.space_group_name_H-M   'P 1'
#
loop_
_entity.id
_entity.type
_entity.pdbx_description
1 polymer ?
#
loop_
_entity_poly.entity_id
_entity_poly.type
_entity_poly.pdbx_seq_one_letter_code
_entity_poly.pdbx_strand_id
1 'polypeptide(L)'
;MPLSQPKACRKYVDLINEISGKWVNWNPLNLIEVGDFGQINEETGQFVREGNIYRDEPLASIAKDYPPVVYDPIPEFRIDSGFAPRVHTPPDFGNLSDIVYKCQWQFKNERAAFIVLHRARKISIPNTFLEVTLKNESIREIREKNVVTNVWSSPAFAMYLSNKSGEHVKIALRTTNAGSKETGWYAEGNVGVYQFGSLPNEGYQPLYQLQRIQLRNKQPRRDGRPPGEMFWGVPESPWKGLDDDGEEIPSDHEQWDDGLMTMTTMTTTQTTISHSFPQPPSPSTAQLQRSSPVPSSLS
;
A
#
# COMPACT_ATOMS: atom_id res chain seq x y z
N MET A 1 11.40 8.06 -21.29
CA MET A 1 10.29 8.22 -22.25
C MET A 1 8.97 8.11 -21.49
N PRO A 2 7.90 8.82 -21.89
CA PRO A 2 6.60 8.68 -21.26
C PRO A 2 6.06 7.27 -21.47
N LEU A 3 5.51 6.66 -20.41
CA LEU A 3 4.88 5.35 -20.50
C LEU A 3 3.53 5.46 -21.24
N SER A 4 3.18 4.39 -21.95
CA SER A 4 1.79 4.21 -22.38
C SER A 4 0.87 4.18 -21.15
N GLN A 5 -0.39 4.61 -21.31
CA GLN A 5 -1.33 4.68 -20.19
C GLN A 5 -1.51 3.33 -19.44
N PRO A 6 -1.65 2.17 -20.12
CA PRO A 6 -1.72 0.88 -19.43
C PRO A 6 -0.47 0.58 -18.59
N LYS A 7 0.73 0.79 -19.16
CA LYS A 7 2.00 0.56 -18.47
C LYS A 7 2.21 1.52 -17.29
N ALA A 8 1.82 2.78 -17.45
CA ALA A 8 1.86 3.77 -16.36
C ALA A 8 0.95 3.36 -15.20
N CYS A 9 -0.28 2.94 -15.51
CA CYS A 9 -1.24 2.44 -14.53
C CYS A 9 -0.70 1.23 -13.77
N ARG A 10 -0.25 0.20 -14.51
CA ARG A 10 0.30 -1.03 -13.92
C ARG A 10 1.51 -0.74 -13.03
N LYS A 11 2.48 0.03 -13.52
CA LYS A 11 3.69 0.37 -12.75
C LYS A 11 3.38 1.22 -11.51
N TYR A 12 2.40 2.11 -11.57
CA TYR A 12 1.97 2.87 -10.40
C TYR A 12 1.36 1.95 -9.33
N VAL A 13 0.46 1.05 -9.73
CA VAL A 13 -0.17 0.08 -8.83
C VAL A 13 0.89 -0.79 -8.16
N ASP A 14 1.84 -1.30 -8.92
CA ASP A 14 2.97 -2.11 -8.46
C ASP A 14 3.80 -1.40 -7.38
N LEU A 15 4.28 -0.18 -7.66
CA LEU A 15 5.10 0.60 -6.72
C LEU A 15 4.40 0.91 -5.39
N ILE A 16 3.09 1.19 -5.43
CA ILE A 16 2.31 1.45 -4.21
C ILE A 16 2.01 0.14 -3.48
N ASN A 17 1.74 -0.95 -4.20
CA ASN A 17 1.45 -2.26 -3.62
C ASN A 17 2.65 -2.83 -2.88
N GLU A 18 3.83 -2.81 -3.50
CA GLU A 18 5.08 -3.34 -2.95
C GLU A 18 5.37 -2.76 -1.56
N ILE A 19 5.14 -1.46 -1.37
CA ILE A 19 5.44 -0.78 -0.10
C ILE A 19 4.31 -0.89 0.92
N SER A 20 3.06 -1.01 0.49
CA SER A 20 1.90 -0.83 1.38
C SER A 20 0.99 -2.05 1.54
N GLY A 21 1.14 -3.06 0.69
CA GLY A 21 0.20 -4.17 0.52
C GLY A 21 -1.20 -3.74 0.07
N LYS A 22 -1.35 -2.52 -0.48
CA LYS A 22 -2.62 -1.96 -0.93
C LYS A 22 -2.59 -1.73 -2.44
N TRP A 23 -3.77 -1.78 -3.01
CA TRP A 23 -3.99 -1.62 -4.44
C TRP A 23 -4.58 -0.25 -4.72
N VAL A 24 -4.24 0.31 -5.88
CA VAL A 24 -4.65 1.63 -6.30
C VAL A 24 -5.76 1.50 -7.33
N ASN A 25 -6.81 2.29 -7.14
CA ASN A 25 -7.80 2.51 -8.18
C ASN A 25 -7.31 3.66 -9.07
N TRP A 26 -6.73 3.34 -10.23
CA TRP A 26 -6.21 4.34 -11.16
C TRP A 26 -7.28 5.28 -11.74
N ASN A 27 -8.56 4.90 -11.66
CA ASN A 27 -9.66 5.82 -11.94
C ASN A 27 -10.57 5.91 -10.70
N PRO A 28 -10.28 6.81 -9.74
CA PRO A 28 -11.01 6.88 -8.48
C PRO A 28 -12.50 7.21 -8.59
N LEU A 29 -13.00 7.57 -9.79
CA LEU A 29 -14.42 7.72 -10.11
C LEU A 29 -15.13 6.38 -10.34
N ASN A 30 -14.40 5.35 -10.77
CA ASN A 30 -14.92 3.99 -10.86
C ASN A 30 -14.92 3.40 -9.46
N LEU A 31 -16.05 3.54 -8.76
CA LEU A 31 -16.17 3.17 -7.36
C LEU A 31 -15.90 1.67 -7.14
N ILE A 32 -14.94 1.38 -6.27
CA ILE A 32 -14.60 0.05 -5.74
C ILE A 32 -15.09 0.00 -4.30
N GLU A 33 -16.00 -0.91 -4.02
CA GLU A 33 -16.68 -1.00 -2.73
C GLU A 33 -16.14 -2.15 -1.88
N VAL A 34 -16.28 -2.00 -0.57
CA VAL A 34 -15.98 -3.08 0.37
C VAL A 34 -16.89 -4.27 0.05
N GLY A 35 -16.29 -5.45 -0.03
CA GLY A 35 -16.98 -6.67 -0.41
C GLY A 35 -17.01 -6.96 -1.90
N ASP A 36 -16.55 -6.06 -2.77
CA ASP A 36 -16.39 -6.38 -4.18
C ASP A 36 -15.43 -7.56 -4.34
N PHE A 37 -15.75 -8.50 -5.23
CA PHE A 37 -14.88 -9.61 -5.58
C PHE A 37 -14.65 -9.70 -7.08
N GLY A 38 -13.48 -10.20 -7.48
CA GLY A 38 -13.07 -10.27 -8.88
C GLY A 38 -11.59 -10.56 -9.07
N GLN A 39 -11.00 -10.03 -10.15
CA GLN A 39 -9.61 -10.27 -10.54
C GLN A 39 -8.88 -8.96 -10.82
N ILE A 40 -7.55 -9.00 -10.74
CA ILE A 40 -6.70 -7.92 -11.24
C ILE A 40 -6.40 -8.21 -12.71
N ASN A 41 -6.67 -7.25 -13.59
CA ASN A 41 -6.25 -7.32 -14.98
C ASN A 41 -4.72 -7.16 -15.05
N GLU A 42 -4.03 -8.18 -15.59
CA GLU A 42 -2.57 -8.28 -15.62
C GLU A 42 -1.89 -7.18 -16.44
N GLU A 43 -2.54 -6.70 -17.50
CA GLU A 43 -1.98 -5.67 -18.39
C GLU A 43 -2.07 -4.26 -17.80
N THR A 44 -3.14 -3.98 -17.05
CA THR A 44 -3.45 -2.63 -16.56
C THR A 44 -3.24 -2.47 -15.06
N GLY A 45 -3.24 -3.54 -14.28
CA GLY A 45 -3.25 -3.48 -12.81
C GLY A 45 -4.58 -3.06 -12.20
N GLN A 46 -5.64 -2.91 -13.01
CA GLN A 46 -6.96 -2.51 -12.52
C GLN A 46 -7.75 -3.71 -11.99
N PHE A 47 -8.53 -3.48 -10.94
CA PHE A 47 -9.48 -4.46 -10.44
C PHE A 47 -10.73 -4.52 -11.31
N VAL A 48 -11.05 -5.71 -11.79
CA VAL A 48 -12.24 -6.03 -12.57
C VAL A 48 -13.24 -6.68 -11.63
N ARG A 49 -14.27 -5.92 -11.24
CA ARG A 49 -15.36 -6.39 -10.38
C ARG A 49 -16.22 -7.41 -11.11
N GLU A 50 -16.47 -8.54 -10.44
CA GLU A 50 -17.39 -9.58 -10.89
C GLU A 50 -18.67 -9.63 -10.06
N GLY A 51 -18.60 -9.27 -8.77
CA GLY A 51 -19.75 -9.17 -7.87
C GLY A 51 -19.37 -8.50 -6.54
N ASN A 52 -20.27 -8.57 -5.56
CA ASN A 52 -20.11 -8.03 -4.21
C ASN A 52 -20.78 -8.94 -3.16
N ILE A 53 -20.03 -9.31 -2.12
CA ILE A 53 -20.49 -10.24 -1.06
C ILE A 53 -21.73 -9.74 -0.28
N TYR A 54 -22.02 -8.45 -0.29
CA TYR A 54 -23.16 -7.85 0.41
C TYR A 54 -24.40 -7.71 -0.48
N ARG A 55 -24.28 -7.96 -1.79
CA ARG A 55 -25.36 -7.76 -2.76
C ARG A 55 -25.76 -9.03 -3.48
N ASP A 56 -24.80 -9.91 -3.75
CA ASP A 56 -25.02 -11.10 -4.56
C ASP A 56 -25.30 -12.33 -3.68
N GLU A 57 -26.40 -13.02 -3.97
CA GLU A 57 -26.74 -14.27 -3.28
C GLU A 57 -25.89 -15.44 -3.83
N PRO A 58 -25.53 -16.43 -2.99
CA PRO A 58 -25.95 -16.63 -1.60
C PRO A 58 -25.10 -15.89 -0.55
N LEU A 59 -24.11 -15.10 -0.97
CA LEU A 59 -23.14 -14.45 -0.07
C LEU A 59 -23.80 -13.37 0.78
N ALA A 60 -24.71 -12.60 0.18
CA ALA A 60 -25.44 -11.52 0.84
C ALA A 60 -26.19 -12.01 2.09
N SER A 61 -26.82 -13.19 2.02
CA SER A 61 -27.50 -13.82 3.16
C SER A 61 -26.57 -14.05 4.35
N ILE A 62 -25.32 -14.43 4.11
CA ILE A 62 -24.31 -14.65 5.16
C ILE A 62 -23.75 -13.31 5.64
N ALA A 63 -23.47 -12.39 4.72
CA ALA A 63 -22.84 -11.10 5.00
C ALA A 63 -23.76 -10.12 5.76
N LYS A 64 -25.08 -10.36 5.74
CA LYS A 64 -26.08 -9.56 6.46
C LYS A 64 -25.79 -9.43 7.96
N ASP A 65 -25.26 -10.49 8.57
CA ASP A 65 -24.92 -10.51 10.00
C ASP A 65 -23.57 -9.81 10.31
N TYR A 66 -22.85 -9.35 9.28
CA TYR A 66 -21.51 -8.79 9.37
C TYR A 66 -21.36 -7.50 8.52
N PRO A 67 -22.12 -6.44 8.83
CA PRO A 67 -22.09 -5.21 8.05
C PRO A 67 -20.68 -4.56 8.03
N PRO A 68 -20.31 -3.83 6.97
CA PRO A 68 -19.04 -3.12 6.90
C PRO A 68 -18.83 -2.16 8.07
N VAL A 69 -17.61 -2.10 8.59
CA VAL A 69 -17.20 -1.16 9.65
C VAL A 69 -16.67 0.11 8.99
N VAL A 70 -17.24 1.25 9.37
CA VAL A 70 -16.82 2.58 8.93
C VAL A 70 -16.02 3.22 10.05
N TYR A 71 -14.79 3.66 9.76
CA TYR A 71 -13.90 4.30 10.73
C TYR A 71 -13.99 5.82 10.64
N ASP A 72 -13.54 6.51 11.69
CA ASP A 72 -13.40 7.96 11.67
C ASP A 72 -12.40 8.43 10.61
N PRO A 73 -12.64 9.58 9.96
CA PRO A 73 -11.73 10.11 8.96
C PRO A 73 -10.43 10.57 9.61
N ILE A 74 -9.30 10.21 9.00
CA ILE A 74 -7.98 10.72 9.40
C ILE A 74 -7.60 11.91 8.51
N PRO A 75 -7.01 12.99 9.04
CA PRO A 75 -6.76 14.21 8.27
C PRO A 75 -5.91 14.01 7.01
N GLU A 76 -4.93 13.11 7.09
CA GLU A 76 -3.99 12.78 6.02
C GLU A 76 -3.73 11.27 6.03
N PHE A 77 -3.82 10.65 4.86
CA PHE A 77 -3.30 9.32 4.61
C PHE A 77 -2.39 9.37 3.39
N ARG A 78 -1.21 8.75 3.46
CA ARG A 78 -0.20 8.88 2.41
C ARG A 78 0.63 7.61 2.27
N ILE A 79 1.01 7.29 1.05
CA ILE A 79 1.99 6.28 0.71
C ILE A 79 2.98 6.87 -0.30
N ASP A 80 4.26 6.70 -0.05
CA ASP A 80 5.35 7.12 -0.92
C ASP A 80 6.20 5.88 -1.24
N SER A 81 6.54 5.62 -2.51
CA SER A 81 7.51 4.57 -2.85
C SER A 81 8.92 4.99 -2.42
N GLY A 82 9.75 4.04 -1.97
CA GLY A 82 11.01 4.26 -1.23
C GLY A 82 12.08 5.18 -1.85
N PHE A 83 11.92 5.63 -3.10
CA PHE A 83 12.85 6.53 -3.81
C PHE A 83 12.39 7.98 -3.92
N ALA A 84 11.42 8.39 -3.08
CA ALA A 84 10.94 9.76 -2.99
C ALA A 84 11.26 10.39 -1.61
N PRO A 85 12.54 10.61 -1.25
CA PRO A 85 12.89 11.24 0.02
C PRO A 85 12.17 12.58 0.18
N ARG A 86 11.47 12.72 1.30
CA ARG A 86 10.77 13.96 1.62
C ARG A 86 11.79 15.05 1.90
N VAL A 87 11.64 16.18 1.24
CA VAL A 87 12.42 17.36 1.60
C VAL A 87 11.82 17.92 2.88
N HIS A 88 12.63 18.01 3.93
CA HIS A 88 12.17 18.35 5.29
C HIS A 88 11.77 19.82 5.43
N THR A 89 12.23 20.68 4.53
CA THR A 89 11.76 22.05 4.49
C THR A 89 10.30 22.08 4.03
N PRO A 90 9.44 22.92 4.61
CA PRO A 90 8.12 23.13 4.05
C PRO A 90 8.25 23.70 2.62
N PRO A 91 7.46 23.22 1.66
CA PRO A 91 7.47 23.82 0.33
C PRO A 91 6.99 25.27 0.41
N ASP A 92 7.70 26.14 -0.28
CA ASP A 92 7.27 27.50 -0.55
C ASP A 92 6.49 27.51 -1.86
N PHE A 93 5.25 27.99 -1.78
CA PHE A 93 4.34 28.19 -2.89
C PHE A 93 4.07 29.69 -3.15
N GLY A 94 4.88 30.58 -2.56
CA GLY A 94 4.71 32.03 -2.65
C GLY A 94 3.39 32.47 -2.01
N ASN A 95 2.62 33.28 -2.73
CA ASN A 95 1.40 33.94 -2.24
C ASN A 95 0.13 33.06 -2.29
N LEU A 96 0.26 31.73 -2.33
CA LEU A 96 -0.91 30.86 -2.24
C LEU A 96 -1.53 30.95 -0.84
N SER A 97 -2.69 31.60 -0.74
CA SER A 97 -3.53 31.59 0.46
C SER A 97 -4.33 30.28 0.56
N ASP A 98 -4.86 30.00 1.74
CA ASP A 98 -5.91 28.99 1.96
C ASP A 98 -5.46 27.54 1.68
N ILE A 99 -4.17 27.27 1.91
CA ILE A 99 -3.59 25.94 1.81
C ILE A 99 -3.94 25.13 3.06
N VAL A 100 -4.64 24.01 2.89
CA VAL A 100 -4.93 23.05 3.96
C VAL A 100 -3.96 21.87 3.98
N TYR A 101 -3.22 21.67 2.89
CA TYR A 101 -2.20 20.63 2.77
C TYR A 101 -1.06 21.08 1.89
N LYS A 102 0.20 20.77 2.26
CA LYS A 102 1.37 20.99 1.42
C LYS A 102 2.42 19.91 1.61
N CYS A 103 3.04 19.48 0.53
CA CYS A 103 4.14 18.52 0.58
C CYS A 103 5.08 18.70 -0.61
N GLN A 104 6.33 18.28 -0.44
CA GLN A 104 7.32 18.20 -1.50
C GLN A 104 8.15 16.93 -1.45
N TRP A 105 8.52 16.46 -2.63
CA TRP A 105 9.34 15.28 -2.85
C TRP A 105 10.49 15.63 -3.80
N GLN A 106 11.61 14.97 -3.58
CA GLN A 106 12.73 14.96 -4.52
C GLN A 106 12.92 13.54 -5.01
N PHE A 107 12.65 13.32 -6.29
CA PHE A 107 12.82 12.03 -6.95
C PHE A 107 14.25 11.87 -7.45
N LYS A 108 14.68 10.62 -7.56
CA LYS A 108 15.97 10.27 -8.17
C LYS A 108 15.77 9.86 -9.64
N ASN A 109 16.72 9.11 -10.18
CA ASN A 109 16.71 8.62 -11.55
C ASN A 109 15.92 7.30 -11.72
N GLU A 110 15.24 6.86 -10.67
CA GLU A 110 14.42 5.64 -10.65
C GLU A 110 12.94 6.02 -10.60
N ARG A 111 12.07 5.11 -11.06
CA ARG A 111 10.65 5.40 -11.07
C ARG A 111 10.07 5.27 -9.66
N ALA A 112 9.26 6.23 -9.29
CA ALA A 112 8.65 6.31 -7.98
C ALA A 112 7.26 6.92 -8.08
N ALA A 113 6.43 6.60 -7.09
CA ALA A 113 5.05 7.00 -7.01
C ALA A 113 4.71 7.51 -5.60
N PHE A 114 3.73 8.40 -5.51
CA PHE A 114 3.04 8.66 -4.25
C PHE A 114 1.54 8.75 -4.46
N ILE A 115 0.83 8.50 -3.36
CA ILE A 115 -0.59 8.84 -3.20
C ILE A 115 -0.79 9.60 -1.89
N VAL A 116 -1.56 10.68 -1.95
CA VAL A 116 -2.01 11.46 -0.79
C VAL A 116 -3.52 11.53 -0.80
N LEU A 117 -4.13 11.23 0.34
CA LEU A 117 -5.57 11.28 0.56
C LEU A 117 -5.87 12.27 1.70
N HIS A 118 -6.67 13.29 1.42
CA HIS A 118 -7.11 14.27 2.41
C HIS A 118 -8.39 13.77 3.10
N ARG A 119 -8.44 13.81 4.44
CA ARG A 119 -9.60 13.36 5.23
C ARG A 119 -10.04 11.93 4.88
N ALA A 120 -9.07 11.03 4.72
CA ALA A 120 -9.31 9.66 4.30
C ALA A 120 -10.14 8.90 5.33
N ARG A 121 -11.16 8.19 4.88
CA ARG A 121 -12.04 7.36 5.69
C ARG A 121 -11.89 5.91 5.27
N LYS A 122 -11.55 5.05 6.22
CA LYS A 122 -11.46 3.61 5.98
C LYS A 122 -12.83 2.96 6.15
N ILE A 123 -13.18 2.05 5.26
CA ILE A 123 -14.32 1.13 5.37
C ILE A 123 -13.75 -0.29 5.27
N SER A 124 -14.19 -1.22 6.12
CA SER A 124 -13.62 -2.58 6.22
C SER A 124 -14.69 -3.65 6.36
N ILE A 125 -14.43 -4.81 5.78
CA ILE A 125 -15.11 -6.06 6.18
C ILE A 125 -14.71 -6.38 7.64
N PRO A 126 -15.64 -6.80 8.51
CA PRO A 126 -15.31 -7.31 9.84
C PRO A 126 -14.45 -8.58 9.78
N ASN A 127 -13.43 -8.70 10.64
CA ASN A 127 -12.62 -9.93 10.74
C ASN A 127 -13.46 -11.17 11.05
N THR A 128 -14.56 -11.02 11.79
CA THR A 128 -15.50 -12.10 12.10
C THR A 128 -16.14 -12.70 10.85
N PHE A 129 -16.42 -11.91 9.82
CA PHE A 129 -16.90 -12.42 8.52
C PHE A 129 -15.81 -13.25 7.83
N LEU A 130 -14.57 -12.76 7.82
CA LEU A 130 -13.44 -13.47 7.23
C LEU A 130 -13.21 -14.84 7.90
N GLU A 131 -13.38 -14.93 9.22
CA GLU A 131 -13.27 -16.19 9.96
C GLU A 131 -14.40 -17.18 9.65
N VAL A 132 -15.64 -16.70 9.54
CA VAL A 132 -16.80 -17.53 9.21
C VAL A 132 -16.72 -18.04 7.77
N THR A 133 -16.25 -17.21 6.84
CA THR A 133 -16.17 -17.58 5.42
C THR A 133 -15.16 -18.70 5.15
N LEU A 134 -14.06 -18.76 5.90
CA LEU A 134 -13.10 -19.87 5.81
C LEU A 134 -13.72 -21.24 6.15
N LYS A 135 -14.77 -21.26 6.98
CA LYS A 135 -15.44 -22.48 7.44
C LYS A 135 -16.67 -22.84 6.61
N ASN A 136 -17.14 -21.92 5.77
CA ASN A 136 -18.39 -22.08 5.03
C ASN A 136 -18.13 -22.62 3.62
N GLU A 137 -18.60 -23.83 3.34
CA GLU A 137 -18.47 -24.45 2.02
C GLU A 137 -19.34 -23.82 0.94
N SER A 138 -20.39 -23.09 1.31
CA SER A 138 -21.29 -22.42 0.38
C SER A 138 -20.63 -21.21 -0.32
N ILE A 139 -19.44 -20.81 0.13
CA ILE A 139 -18.72 -19.61 -0.35
C ILE A 139 -17.66 -20.00 -1.40
N ARG A 140 -17.90 -21.07 -2.16
CA ARG A 140 -16.98 -21.56 -3.21
C ARG A 140 -16.67 -20.49 -4.27
N GLU A 141 -17.64 -19.65 -4.59
CA GLU A 141 -17.55 -18.65 -5.65
C GLU A 141 -16.39 -17.66 -5.47
N ILE A 142 -16.12 -17.23 -4.23
CA ILE A 142 -15.05 -16.25 -3.96
C ILE A 142 -13.71 -16.90 -3.57
N ARG A 143 -13.62 -18.23 -3.45
CA ARG A 143 -12.37 -18.91 -3.03
C ARG A 143 -11.20 -18.63 -3.97
N GLU A 144 -11.49 -18.51 -5.26
CA GLU A 144 -10.49 -18.25 -6.28
C GLU A 144 -10.42 -16.77 -6.69
N LYS A 145 -11.20 -15.90 -6.03
CA LYS A 145 -11.31 -14.48 -6.34
C LYS A 145 -10.57 -13.63 -5.31
N ASN A 146 -10.20 -12.44 -5.74
CA ASN A 146 -9.73 -11.41 -4.81
C ASN A 146 -10.96 -10.69 -4.25
N VAL A 147 -10.98 -10.49 -2.93
CA VAL A 147 -12.05 -9.76 -2.23
C VAL A 147 -11.50 -8.45 -1.69
N VAL A 148 -12.22 -7.37 -1.96
CA VAL A 148 -11.94 -6.03 -1.43
C VAL A 148 -12.34 -6.00 0.04
N THR A 149 -11.35 -6.14 0.91
CA THR A 149 -11.56 -6.19 2.36
C THR A 149 -11.55 -4.81 2.99
N ASN A 150 -10.83 -3.86 2.40
CA ASN A 150 -10.75 -2.49 2.89
C ASN A 150 -10.80 -1.52 1.71
N VAL A 151 -11.45 -0.38 1.90
CA VAL A 151 -11.45 0.75 0.96
C VAL A 151 -11.16 2.03 1.72
N TRP A 152 -10.38 2.93 1.13
CA TRP A 152 -10.16 4.27 1.63
C TRP A 152 -10.90 5.26 0.74
N SER A 153 -11.96 5.84 1.29
CA SER A 153 -12.71 6.93 0.68
C SER A 153 -12.06 8.26 1.03
N SER A 154 -12.01 9.22 0.11
CA SER A 154 -11.47 10.55 0.39
C SER A 154 -12.13 11.63 -0.48
N PRO A 155 -12.50 12.79 0.07
CA PRO A 155 -13.01 13.92 -0.72
C PRO A 155 -11.95 14.52 -1.65
N ALA A 156 -10.65 14.36 -1.37
CA ALA A 156 -9.62 14.90 -2.24
C ALA A 156 -8.37 14.03 -2.23
N PHE A 157 -7.87 13.67 -3.42
CA PHE A 157 -6.70 12.83 -3.59
C PHE A 157 -5.69 13.43 -4.57
N ALA A 158 -4.44 13.07 -4.39
CA ALA A 158 -3.35 13.35 -5.31
C ALA A 158 -2.52 12.10 -5.56
N MET A 159 -2.32 11.77 -6.82
CA MET A 159 -1.52 10.66 -7.30
C MET A 159 -0.46 11.19 -8.26
N TYR A 160 0.76 10.65 -8.16
CA TYR A 160 1.86 11.03 -9.03
C TYR A 160 2.78 9.86 -9.33
N LEU A 161 3.14 9.71 -10.61
CA LEU A 161 4.18 8.79 -11.09
C LEU A 161 5.32 9.60 -11.71
N SER A 162 6.55 9.35 -11.25
CA SER A 162 7.75 10.00 -11.80
C SER A 162 8.11 9.51 -13.20
N ASN A 163 8.95 10.28 -13.89
CA ASN A 163 9.46 10.01 -15.23
C ASN A 163 11.00 9.85 -15.24
N LYS A 164 11.60 9.54 -14.08
CA LYS A 164 13.02 9.19 -13.90
C LYS A 164 14.00 10.32 -14.20
N SER A 165 13.56 11.58 -14.12
CA SER A 165 14.41 12.73 -14.47
C SER A 165 14.91 13.52 -13.26
N GLY A 166 14.94 12.93 -12.06
CA GLY A 166 15.35 13.62 -10.84
C GLY A 166 14.38 14.74 -10.45
N GLU A 167 13.07 14.51 -10.60
CA GLU A 167 12.08 15.57 -10.47
C GLU A 167 11.99 16.13 -9.04
N HIS A 168 11.74 17.44 -8.96
CA HIS A 168 11.30 18.09 -7.73
C HIS A 168 9.82 18.39 -7.85
N VAL A 169 9.02 17.76 -7.00
CA VAL A 169 7.56 17.88 -7.05
C VAL A 169 7.07 18.52 -5.76
N LYS A 170 6.26 19.57 -5.90
CA LYS A 170 5.52 20.14 -4.78
C LYS A 170 4.03 20.03 -5.09
N ILE A 171 3.22 19.66 -4.09
CA ILE A 171 1.76 19.74 -4.20
C ILE A 171 1.16 20.51 -3.04
N ALA A 172 0.04 21.18 -3.29
CA ALA A 172 -0.78 21.84 -2.28
C ALA A 172 -2.27 21.56 -2.52
N LEU A 173 -3.05 21.43 -1.45
CA LEU A 173 -4.52 21.42 -1.52
C LEU A 173 -5.04 22.75 -1.00
N ARG A 174 -5.86 23.43 -1.81
CA ARG A 174 -6.51 24.70 -1.47
C ARG A 174 -7.98 24.48 -1.08
N THR A 175 -8.42 25.19 -0.05
CA THR A 175 -9.84 25.24 0.35
C THR A 175 -10.52 26.51 -0.18
N THR A 176 -11.83 26.45 -0.41
CA THR A 176 -12.64 27.64 -0.71
C THR A 176 -12.77 28.45 0.57
N ASN A 177 -12.04 29.57 0.68
CA ASN A 177 -12.44 30.66 1.57
C ASN A 177 -13.38 31.61 0.81
N ALA A 178 -14.19 32.39 1.54
CA ALA A 178 -15.34 33.17 1.07
C ALA A 178 -15.08 34.24 -0.03
N GLY A 179 -13.89 34.26 -0.64
CA GLY A 179 -13.55 35.08 -1.81
C GLY A 179 -12.73 34.39 -2.90
N SER A 180 -12.29 33.13 -2.70
CA SER A 180 -11.52 32.37 -3.71
C SER A 180 -12.45 31.47 -4.52
N LYS A 181 -12.43 31.61 -5.86
CA LYS A 181 -13.20 30.76 -6.78
C LYS A 181 -12.54 29.41 -7.08
N GLU A 182 -11.29 29.21 -6.65
CA GLU A 182 -10.53 28.01 -6.99
C GLU A 182 -10.30 27.12 -5.75
N THR A 183 -10.93 25.94 -5.78
CA THR A 183 -10.62 24.80 -4.90
C THR A 183 -9.91 23.72 -5.68
N GLY A 184 -9.01 23.01 -5.01
CA GLY A 184 -8.41 21.81 -5.56
C GLY A 184 -6.91 21.74 -5.37
N TRP A 185 -6.34 20.75 -6.04
CA TRP A 185 -4.92 20.47 -6.00
C TRP A 185 -4.16 21.40 -6.92
N TYR A 186 -3.06 21.93 -6.40
CA TYR A 186 -2.03 22.64 -7.13
C TYR A 186 -0.76 21.80 -7.12
N ALA A 187 -0.04 21.77 -8.22
CA ALA A 187 1.24 21.08 -8.32
C ALA A 187 2.29 21.92 -9.05
N GLU A 188 3.53 21.81 -8.60
CA GLU A 188 4.72 22.38 -9.22
C GLU A 188 5.71 21.24 -9.51
N GLY A 189 6.31 21.26 -10.70
CA GLY A 189 7.07 20.16 -11.29
C GLY A 189 6.29 19.59 -12.47
N ASN A 190 6.75 19.81 -13.70
CA ASN A 190 5.99 19.49 -14.92
C ASN A 190 6.42 18.16 -15.57
N VAL A 191 7.09 17.29 -14.83
CA VAL A 191 7.66 16.06 -15.36
C VAL A 191 7.05 14.90 -14.60
N GLY A 192 6.39 13.97 -15.30
CA GLY A 192 5.65 12.85 -14.69
C GLY A 192 4.16 12.81 -15.06
N VAL A 193 3.42 11.92 -14.41
CA VAL A 193 1.96 11.75 -14.59
C VAL A 193 1.26 12.13 -13.30
N TYR A 194 0.38 13.12 -13.39
CA TYR A 194 -0.43 13.59 -12.26
C TYR A 194 -1.89 13.17 -12.43
N GLN A 195 -2.53 12.80 -11.32
CA GLN A 195 -3.97 12.72 -11.21
C GLN A 195 -4.43 13.34 -9.90
N PHE A 196 -5.44 14.21 -9.99
CA PHE A 196 -6.00 14.92 -8.86
C PHE A 196 -7.52 14.82 -8.89
N GLY A 197 -8.11 14.81 -7.70
CA GLY A 197 -9.54 14.96 -7.52
C GLY A 197 -9.84 15.74 -6.25
N SER A 198 -10.90 16.54 -6.29
CA SER A 198 -11.41 17.26 -5.12
C SER A 198 -12.92 17.45 -5.29
N LEU A 199 -13.70 16.73 -4.49
CA LEU A 199 -15.15 16.82 -4.41
C LEU A 199 -15.54 17.02 -2.95
N PRO A 200 -16.18 18.14 -2.60
CA PRO A 200 -16.48 18.45 -1.20
C PRO A 200 -17.50 17.50 -0.56
N ASN A 201 -18.40 16.93 -1.37
CA ASN A 201 -19.54 16.15 -0.90
C ASN A 201 -19.53 14.68 -1.36
N GLU A 202 -18.61 14.31 -2.26
CA GLU A 202 -18.47 12.96 -2.78
C GLU A 202 -17.09 12.40 -2.42
N GLY A 203 -17.02 11.11 -2.12
CA GLY A 203 -15.78 10.43 -1.81
C GLY A 203 -15.25 9.68 -3.02
N TYR A 204 -14.04 10.00 -3.44
CA TYR A 204 -13.27 9.13 -4.33
C TYR A 204 -12.82 7.87 -3.57
N GLN A 205 -12.63 6.75 -4.29
CA GLN A 205 -12.09 5.51 -3.72
C GLN A 205 -10.77 5.13 -4.39
N PRO A 206 -9.69 5.90 -4.17
CA PRO A 206 -8.44 5.73 -4.90
C PRO A 206 -7.58 4.58 -4.39
N LEU A 207 -7.89 4.00 -3.23
CA LEU A 207 -7.07 2.96 -2.60
C LEU A 207 -7.94 1.90 -1.94
N TYR A 208 -7.57 0.63 -2.13
CA TYR A 208 -8.25 -0.53 -1.57
C TYR A 208 -7.26 -1.61 -1.16
N GLN A 209 -7.72 -2.59 -0.39
CA GLN A 209 -6.91 -3.74 0.01
C GLN A 209 -7.63 -5.03 -0.35
N LEU A 210 -6.90 -5.93 -1.00
CA LEU A 210 -7.41 -7.22 -1.40
C LEU A 210 -6.96 -8.30 -0.42
N GLN A 211 -7.81 -9.29 -0.24
CA GLN A 211 -7.43 -10.58 0.32
C GLN A 211 -8.00 -11.70 -0.55
N ARG A 212 -7.34 -12.85 -0.55
CA ARG A 212 -7.78 -14.06 -1.24
C ARG A 212 -7.64 -15.25 -0.32
N ILE A 213 -8.55 -16.22 -0.42
CA ILE A 213 -8.43 -17.48 0.30
C ILE A 213 -7.27 -18.27 -0.30
N GLN A 214 -6.30 -18.61 0.52
CA GLN A 214 -5.12 -19.37 0.13
C GLN A 214 -5.01 -20.64 0.96
N LEU A 215 -4.47 -21.69 0.34
CA LEU A 215 -4.07 -22.90 1.03
C LEU A 215 -2.67 -22.71 1.57
N ARG A 216 -2.49 -22.99 2.86
CA ARG A 216 -1.16 -22.96 3.46
C ARG A 216 -0.27 -24.06 2.88
N ASN A 217 0.91 -23.67 2.42
CA ASN A 217 1.92 -24.59 1.88
C ASN A 217 2.18 -25.76 2.84
N LYS A 218 2.47 -26.94 2.27
CA LYS A 218 2.63 -28.20 3.00
C LYS A 218 3.79 -28.22 4.01
N GLN A 219 4.70 -27.24 3.94
CA GLN A 219 5.86 -27.19 4.83
C GLN A 219 5.48 -26.59 6.20
N PRO A 220 5.77 -27.30 7.30
CA PRO A 220 5.52 -26.77 8.64
C PRO A 220 6.37 -25.53 8.88
N ARG A 221 5.71 -24.41 9.21
CA ARG A 221 6.36 -23.19 9.67
C ARG A 221 6.51 -23.20 11.19
N ARG A 222 7.43 -22.37 11.68
CA ARG A 222 7.80 -22.24 13.10
C ARG A 222 6.65 -21.78 14.01
N ASP A 223 5.53 -21.34 13.44
CA ASP A 223 4.35 -20.85 14.16
C ASP A 223 3.34 -21.94 14.53
N GLY A 224 3.62 -23.22 14.19
CA GLY A 224 2.88 -24.38 14.71
C GLY A 224 1.48 -24.61 14.14
N ARG A 225 1.07 -23.85 13.11
CA ARG A 225 -0.23 -24.07 12.44
C ARG A 225 -0.18 -25.23 11.44
N PRO A 226 -1.26 -26.02 11.34
CA PRO A 226 -1.28 -27.22 10.52
C PRO A 226 -1.17 -26.89 9.02
N PRO A 227 -0.40 -27.68 8.25
CA PRO A 227 -0.40 -27.60 6.80
C PRO A 227 -1.80 -27.83 6.21
N GLY A 228 -2.12 -27.18 5.10
CA GLY A 228 -3.42 -27.33 4.43
C GLY A 228 -4.57 -26.52 5.05
N GLU A 229 -4.32 -25.75 6.11
CA GLU A 229 -5.29 -24.78 6.64
C GLU A 229 -5.53 -23.67 5.60
N MET A 230 -6.81 -23.35 5.35
CA MET A 230 -7.19 -22.19 4.54
C MET A 230 -7.07 -20.91 5.37
N PHE A 231 -6.55 -19.85 4.77
CA PHE A 231 -6.47 -18.55 5.40
C PHE A 231 -6.69 -17.43 4.38
N TRP A 232 -7.07 -16.25 4.86
CA TRP A 232 -7.09 -15.04 4.04
C TRP A 232 -5.68 -14.47 3.93
N GLY A 233 -5.10 -14.55 2.74
CA GLY A 233 -3.79 -14.01 2.41
C GLY A 233 -3.88 -12.76 1.55
N VAL A 234 -2.79 -11.99 1.53
CA VAL A 234 -2.61 -10.93 0.51
C VAL A 234 -2.39 -11.64 -0.83
N PRO A 235 -3.17 -11.32 -1.89
CA PRO A 235 -2.94 -11.93 -3.19
C PRO A 235 -1.60 -11.45 -3.77
N GLU A 236 -0.94 -12.36 -4.47
CA GLU A 236 0.25 -12.02 -5.26
C GLU A 236 -0.16 -11.18 -6.48
N SER A 237 0.76 -10.32 -6.94
CA SER A 237 0.58 -9.60 -8.19
C SER A 237 0.47 -10.59 -9.35
N PRO A 238 -0.41 -10.35 -10.34
CA PRO A 238 -0.54 -11.27 -11.49
C PRO A 238 0.63 -11.16 -12.47
N TRP A 239 1.45 -10.11 -12.39
CA TRP A 239 2.69 -9.94 -13.15
C TRP A 239 3.91 -10.38 -12.34
N LYS A 240 5.00 -10.71 -13.05
CA LYS A 240 6.34 -10.85 -12.47
C LYS A 240 6.91 -9.48 -12.08
N GLY A 241 8.06 -9.46 -11.39
CA GLY A 241 8.72 -8.19 -11.02
C GLY A 241 8.84 -7.24 -12.20
N LEU A 242 8.42 -5.98 -12.01
CA LEU A 242 8.41 -4.97 -13.07
C LEU A 242 9.65 -4.09 -13.01
N ASP A 243 10.25 -3.83 -14.16
CA ASP A 243 11.32 -2.86 -14.30
C ASP A 243 10.81 -1.40 -14.17
N ASP A 244 11.73 -0.46 -14.34
CA ASP A 244 11.49 0.97 -14.28
C ASP A 244 10.65 1.53 -15.44
N ASP A 245 10.34 0.73 -16.45
CA ASP A 245 9.45 1.05 -17.57
C ASP A 245 8.15 0.25 -17.53
N GLY A 246 7.92 -0.51 -16.46
CA GLY A 246 6.71 -1.30 -16.27
C GLY A 246 6.66 -2.55 -17.15
N GLU A 247 7.78 -2.98 -17.69
CA GLU A 247 7.95 -4.26 -18.36
C GLU A 247 8.27 -5.35 -17.34
N GLU A 248 7.88 -6.59 -17.63
CA GLU A 248 8.21 -7.72 -16.78
C GLU A 248 9.67 -8.11 -16.95
N ILE A 249 10.37 -8.25 -15.83
CA ILE A 249 11.75 -8.74 -15.80
C ILE A 249 11.70 -10.25 -16.09
N PRO A 250 12.42 -10.75 -17.11
CA PRO A 250 12.54 -12.17 -17.35
C PRO A 250 13.00 -12.88 -16.08
N SER A 251 12.31 -13.94 -15.68
CA SER A 251 12.77 -14.76 -14.56
C SER A 251 14.08 -15.45 -14.98
N ASP A 252 15.17 -15.17 -14.28
CA ASP A 252 16.53 -15.72 -14.53
C ASP A 252 16.60 -17.26 -14.59
N HIS A 253 15.50 -17.97 -14.32
CA HIS A 253 15.36 -19.41 -14.49
C HIS A 253 15.25 -19.90 -15.94
N GLU A 254 15.15 -19.02 -16.94
CA GLU A 254 15.10 -19.43 -18.36
C GLU A 254 16.46 -19.30 -19.09
N GLN A 255 17.54 -18.87 -18.42
CA GLN A 255 18.81 -18.55 -19.11
C GLN A 255 20.00 -19.48 -18.75
N TRP A 256 19.77 -20.58 -18.01
CA TRP A 256 20.84 -21.51 -17.58
C TRP A 256 20.86 -22.88 -18.29
N ASP A 257 20.00 -23.15 -19.28
CA ASP A 257 19.91 -24.49 -19.88
C ASP A 257 20.63 -24.69 -21.23
N ASP A 258 21.32 -23.68 -21.80
CA ASP A 258 21.93 -23.81 -23.13
C ASP A 258 23.44 -23.45 -23.24
N GLY A 259 24.26 -23.66 -22.19
CA GLY A 259 25.70 -23.37 -22.34
C GLY A 259 26.66 -23.90 -21.26
N LEU A 260 27.43 -24.93 -21.64
CA LEU A 260 28.69 -25.40 -21.05
C LEU A 260 28.66 -26.12 -19.67
N MET A 261 28.45 -27.43 -19.75
CA MET A 261 29.17 -28.39 -18.89
C MET A 261 30.65 -28.47 -19.32
N THR A 262 31.52 -27.70 -18.67
CA THR A 262 32.94 -28.09 -18.53
C THR A 262 33.27 -28.15 -17.06
N MET A 263 33.21 -29.37 -16.51
CA MET A 263 33.67 -29.69 -15.17
C MET A 263 35.18 -29.47 -15.08
N THR A 264 35.60 -28.41 -14.37
CA THR A 264 36.95 -28.36 -13.80
C THR A 264 36.82 -28.41 -12.29
N THR A 265 37.15 -29.57 -11.73
CA THR A 265 37.35 -29.80 -10.30
C THR A 265 38.46 -28.90 -9.77
N MET A 266 38.19 -28.10 -8.75
CA MET A 266 39.23 -27.52 -7.88
C MET A 266 38.92 -27.78 -6.41
N THR A 267 39.89 -28.46 -5.81
CA THR A 267 40.03 -28.88 -4.41
C THR A 267 39.98 -27.68 -3.45
N THR A 268 39.08 -27.71 -2.46
CA THR A 268 39.00 -26.70 -1.40
C THR A 268 39.89 -27.07 -0.22
N THR A 269 40.91 -26.25 0.05
CA THR A 269 41.71 -26.26 1.28
C THR A 269 40.97 -25.44 2.35
N GLN A 270 40.56 -26.08 3.45
CA GLN A 270 39.99 -25.40 4.62
C GLN A 270 41.07 -24.61 5.38
N THR A 271 40.85 -23.32 5.57
CA THR A 271 41.59 -22.49 6.53
C THR A 271 40.63 -22.07 7.65
N THR A 272 40.88 -22.59 8.85
CA THR A 272 40.15 -22.29 10.08
C THR A 272 40.55 -20.90 10.57
N ILE A 273 39.61 -19.95 10.59
CA ILE A 273 39.76 -18.66 11.28
C ILE A 273 38.86 -18.66 12.51
N SER A 274 39.48 -18.66 13.68
CA SER A 274 38.85 -18.49 14.98
C SER A 274 38.57 -17.00 15.24
N HIS A 275 37.29 -16.61 15.33
CA HIS A 275 36.90 -15.30 15.82
C HIS A 275 36.34 -15.40 17.25
N SER A 276 37.05 -14.76 18.18
CA SER A 276 36.65 -14.50 19.56
C SER A 276 35.63 -13.36 19.60
N PHE A 277 34.46 -13.62 20.19
CA PHE A 277 33.44 -12.60 20.47
C PHE A 277 33.74 -11.87 21.81
N PRO A 278 33.64 -10.53 21.87
CA PRO A 278 33.70 -9.79 23.12
C PRO A 278 32.36 -9.90 23.90
N GLN A 279 32.47 -10.07 25.22
CA GLN A 279 31.34 -10.13 26.15
C GLN A 279 30.63 -8.77 26.30
N PRO A 280 29.31 -8.75 26.52
CA PRO A 280 28.56 -7.54 26.87
C PRO A 280 28.80 -7.11 28.33
N PRO A 281 28.79 -5.79 28.63
CA PRO A 281 28.94 -5.29 29.99
C PRO A 281 27.69 -5.50 30.86
N SER A 282 27.92 -5.83 32.12
CA SER A 282 26.93 -6.06 33.17
C SER A 282 26.14 -4.78 33.56
N PRO A 283 24.87 -4.90 33.96
CA PRO A 283 24.02 -3.76 34.31
C PRO A 283 24.41 -3.12 35.65
N SER A 284 24.55 -1.79 35.64
CA SER A 284 24.82 -0.96 36.82
C SER A 284 23.52 -0.62 37.55
N THR A 285 23.55 -0.80 38.87
CA THR A 285 22.49 -0.60 39.85
C THR A 285 22.10 0.87 39.97
N ALA A 286 20.90 1.24 39.50
CA ALA A 286 20.32 2.55 39.75
C ALA A 286 19.74 2.61 41.18
N GLN A 287 20.29 3.51 42.00
CA GLN A 287 19.78 3.83 43.34
C GLN A 287 18.48 4.65 43.22
N LEU A 288 17.40 4.14 43.83
CA LEU A 288 16.19 4.90 44.13
C LEU A 288 16.47 5.91 45.25
N GLN A 289 16.44 7.21 44.94
CA GLN A 289 16.24 8.24 45.96
C GLN A 289 14.74 8.44 46.21
N ARG A 290 14.33 8.16 47.44
CA ARG A 290 13.00 8.45 47.99
C ARG A 290 12.88 9.95 48.27
N SER A 291 11.87 10.59 47.70
CA SER A 291 11.39 11.91 48.11
C SER A 291 10.43 11.78 49.29
N SER A 292 10.72 12.50 50.36
CA SER A 292 9.87 12.65 51.55
C SER A 292 8.79 13.72 51.36
N PRO A 293 7.66 13.64 52.08
CA PRO A 293 6.51 14.54 51.91
C PRO A 293 6.69 15.90 52.61
N VAL A 294 6.11 16.94 52.00
CA VAL A 294 5.96 18.29 52.55
C VAL A 294 4.72 18.32 53.47
N PRO A 295 4.79 18.89 54.68
CA PRO A 295 3.64 19.07 55.54
C PRO A 295 2.86 20.36 55.23
N SER A 296 1.55 20.24 55.35
CA SER A 296 0.56 21.32 55.41
C SER A 296 0.70 22.12 56.70
N SER A 297 0.57 23.44 56.67
CA SER A 297 -0.28 24.24 57.58
C SER A 297 -0.06 25.77 57.49
N LEU A 298 -1.18 26.48 57.67
CA LEU A 298 -1.38 27.89 58.06
C LEU A 298 -1.10 28.92 56.94
N SER A 299 -1.99 29.85 56.59
CA SER A 299 -3.08 30.52 57.31
C SER A 299 -4.06 31.15 56.30
#